data_AF-A0A960AWI7-F1
#
_entry.id   AF-A0A960AWI7-F1
#
_cell.length_a   1.000
_cell.length_b   1.000
_cell.length_c   1.000
_cell.angle_alpha   90.00
_cell.angle_beta   90.00
_cell.angle_gamma   90.00
#
_symmetry.space_group_name_H-M   'P 1'
#
loop_
_entity.id
_entity.type
_entity.pdbx_description
1 polymer ?
#
loop_
_entity_poly.entity_id
_entity_poly.type
_entity_poly.pdbx_seq_one_letter_code
_entity_poly.pdbx_strand_id
1 'polypeptide(L)'
;MGKVLRRLGLGLLAIIVVLGLVAASPPGRGFIGEKLALRDGAQAYLIGYPLVTMQATRQALVQPPAQMNAFIHARYLPDARNAVNVISPSRDTVYSTAWLDLRDGPVIIEQPDMGDRFWLMPVLDAWTNVVADPGTRTLGNGRHRMVVAGPDWAGEAPAGVTLYRSTTNLAWAILRIQVDDGLDGISELQDGFRIAPLSNPRDYRDPAVVERPREATDVRAQVDALTGEEFFTALADALRDEPLVPDDPAAVDMLAKAGIVAGQPYDASRFSAARRRGIAE
;
A
#
# COMPACT_ATOMS: atom_id res chain seq x y z
N MET A 1 -9.60 -28.53 -75.43
CA MET A 1 -8.97 -28.65 -74.10
C MET A 1 -8.32 -27.36 -73.55
N GLY A 2 -8.26 -26.24 -74.29
CA GLY A 2 -7.53 -25.03 -73.85
C GLY A 2 -8.32 -23.93 -73.11
N LYS A 3 -9.66 -23.98 -73.06
CA LYS A 3 -10.48 -22.92 -72.44
C LYS A 3 -10.84 -23.17 -70.96
N VAL A 4 -10.76 -24.42 -70.50
CA VAL A 4 -11.11 -24.80 -69.11
C VAL A 4 -9.95 -24.55 -68.13
N LEU A 5 -8.70 -24.75 -68.56
CA LEU A 5 -7.53 -24.47 -67.71
C LEU A 5 -7.35 -22.96 -67.39
N ARG A 6 -7.83 -22.07 -68.24
CA ARG A 6 -7.63 -20.61 -68.07
C ARG A 6 -8.56 -19.99 -67.01
N ARG A 7 -9.66 -20.65 -66.65
CA ARG A 7 -10.59 -20.19 -65.60
C ARG A 7 -10.23 -20.68 -64.20
N LEU A 8 -9.50 -21.80 -64.09
CA LEU A 8 -9.00 -22.32 -62.80
C LEU A 8 -7.81 -21.49 -62.27
N GLY A 9 -6.98 -20.92 -63.14
CA GLY A 9 -5.84 -20.09 -62.74
C GLY A 9 -6.21 -18.73 -62.13
N LEU A 10 -7.31 -18.09 -62.57
CA LEU A 10 -7.74 -16.80 -62.01
C LEU A 10 -8.48 -16.93 -60.67
N GLY A 11 -9.23 -18.03 -60.46
CA GLY A 11 -9.92 -18.27 -59.19
C GLY A 11 -8.95 -18.55 -58.04
N LEU A 12 -7.87 -19.29 -58.31
CA LEU A 12 -6.85 -19.59 -57.30
C LEU A 12 -6.02 -18.35 -56.93
N LEU A 13 -5.73 -17.47 -57.91
CA LEU A 13 -4.97 -16.24 -57.67
C LEU A 13 -5.78 -15.22 -56.84
N ALA A 14 -7.09 -15.11 -57.07
CA ALA A 14 -7.96 -14.22 -56.30
C ALA A 14 -8.12 -14.68 -54.84
N ILE A 15 -8.16 -15.99 -54.60
CA ILE A 15 -8.22 -16.55 -53.24
C ILE A 15 -6.88 -16.32 -52.49
N ILE A 16 -5.74 -16.44 -53.16
CA ILE A 16 -4.41 -16.17 -52.56
C ILE A 16 -4.23 -14.68 -52.21
N VAL A 17 -4.75 -13.76 -53.04
CA VAL A 17 -4.67 -12.32 -52.77
C VAL A 17 -5.59 -11.89 -51.60
N VAL A 18 -6.75 -12.53 -51.45
CA VAL A 18 -7.66 -12.26 -50.31
C VAL A 18 -7.15 -12.88 -49.01
N LEU A 19 -6.52 -14.07 -49.05
CA LEU A 19 -5.87 -14.68 -47.87
C LEU A 19 -4.56 -13.97 -47.48
N GLY A 20 -3.85 -13.36 -48.43
CA GLY A 20 -2.64 -12.58 -48.16
C GLY A 20 -2.88 -11.27 -47.40
N LEU A 21 -4.09 -10.70 -47.50
CA LEU A 21 -4.44 -9.46 -46.80
C LEU A 21 -4.85 -9.66 -45.33
N VAL A 22 -5.09 -10.90 -44.89
CA VAL A 22 -5.57 -11.20 -43.52
C VAL A 22 -4.42 -11.44 -42.52
N ALA A 23 -3.18 -11.65 -42.99
CA ALA A 23 -2.08 -12.08 -42.11
C ALA A 23 -0.96 -11.05 -41.86
N ALA A 24 -0.96 -9.88 -42.51
CA ALA A 24 0.06 -8.86 -42.29
C ALA A 24 -0.53 -7.70 -41.46
N SER A 25 -0.38 -7.78 -40.14
CA SER A 25 -0.53 -6.57 -39.31
C SER A 25 0.44 -5.51 -39.82
N PRO A 26 0.00 -4.25 -40.09
CA PRO A 26 0.89 -3.20 -40.57
C PRO A 26 2.13 -3.10 -39.68
N PRO A 27 3.34 -2.97 -40.25
CA PRO A 27 4.61 -3.03 -39.49
C PRO A 27 4.77 -1.99 -38.37
N GLY A 28 3.83 -1.04 -38.21
CA GLY A 28 3.79 -0.10 -37.09
C GLY A 28 2.82 -0.44 -35.96
N ARG A 29 1.85 -1.37 -36.14
CA ARG A 29 0.81 -1.63 -35.11
C ARG A 29 1.39 -2.23 -33.84
N GLY A 30 2.33 -3.17 -33.97
CA GLY A 30 3.02 -3.77 -32.82
C GLY A 30 3.85 -2.74 -32.06
N PHE A 31 4.63 -1.92 -32.77
CA PHE A 31 5.46 -0.87 -32.18
C PHE A 31 4.63 0.18 -31.42
N ILE A 32 3.55 0.68 -32.03
CA ILE A 32 2.67 1.65 -31.37
C ILE A 32 1.98 1.02 -30.16
N GLY A 33 1.48 -0.22 -30.30
CA GLY A 33 0.83 -0.92 -29.19
C GLY A 33 1.75 -1.16 -28.00
N GLU A 34 3.02 -1.47 -28.27
CA GLU A 34 4.06 -1.62 -27.25
C GLU A 34 4.36 -0.29 -26.54
N LYS A 35 4.56 0.81 -27.27
CA LYS A 35 4.85 2.11 -26.65
C LYS A 35 3.65 2.74 -25.92
N LEU A 36 2.43 2.49 -26.38
CA LEU A 36 1.23 2.86 -25.62
C LEU A 36 1.11 2.05 -24.34
N ALA A 37 1.39 0.75 -24.38
CA ALA A 37 1.37 -0.11 -23.21
C ALA A 37 2.43 0.31 -22.18
N LEU A 38 3.64 0.69 -22.61
CA LEU A 38 4.67 1.26 -21.75
C LEU A 38 4.20 2.55 -21.07
N ARG A 39 3.62 3.48 -21.83
CA ARG A 39 3.09 4.74 -21.26
C ARG A 39 2.01 4.46 -20.22
N ASP A 40 1.03 3.63 -20.56
CA ASP A 40 -0.11 3.33 -19.69
C ASP A 40 0.35 2.56 -18.44
N GLY A 41 1.29 1.63 -18.61
CA GLY A 41 1.97 0.92 -17.52
C GLY A 41 2.73 1.87 -16.59
N ALA A 42 3.54 2.78 -17.12
CA ALA A 42 4.27 3.75 -16.30
C ALA A 42 3.33 4.66 -15.49
N GLN A 43 2.19 5.08 -16.06
CA GLN A 43 1.18 5.85 -15.32
C GLN A 43 0.56 5.03 -14.19
N ALA A 44 0.16 3.78 -14.47
CA ALA A 44 -0.37 2.88 -13.47
C ALA A 44 0.65 2.55 -12.37
N TYR A 45 1.93 2.40 -12.72
CA TYR A 45 3.03 2.20 -11.79
C TYR A 45 3.13 3.35 -10.81
N LEU A 46 3.18 4.59 -11.30
CA LEU A 46 3.25 5.79 -10.45
C LEU A 46 2.05 5.93 -9.50
N ILE A 47 0.84 5.61 -9.98
CA ILE A 47 -0.38 5.62 -9.15
C ILE A 47 -0.32 4.54 -8.07
N GLY A 48 0.04 3.31 -8.44
CA GLY A 48 0.01 2.15 -7.55
C GLY A 48 1.21 2.02 -6.62
N TYR A 49 2.30 2.75 -6.89
CA TYR A 49 3.56 2.62 -6.15
C TYR A 49 3.39 2.80 -4.63
N PRO A 50 2.63 3.80 -4.13
CA PRO A 50 2.42 3.95 -2.68
C PRO A 50 1.75 2.73 -2.05
N LEU A 51 0.72 2.16 -2.70
CA LEU A 51 -0.02 1.03 -2.16
C LEU A 51 0.81 -0.26 -2.14
N VAL A 52 1.54 -0.56 -3.22
CA VAL A 52 2.45 -1.71 -3.29
C VAL A 52 3.56 -1.57 -2.24
N THR A 53 4.12 -0.37 -2.10
CA THR A 53 5.13 -0.08 -1.08
C THR A 53 4.57 -0.26 0.33
N MET A 54 3.37 0.27 0.63
CA MET A 54 2.73 0.10 1.93
C MET A 54 2.48 -1.37 2.28
N GLN A 55 2.02 -2.19 1.32
CA GLN A 55 1.85 -3.62 1.54
C GLN A 55 3.18 -4.32 1.82
N ALA A 56 4.23 -4.02 1.05
CA ALA A 56 5.56 -4.59 1.26
C ALA A 56 6.16 -4.14 2.62
N THR A 57 5.98 -2.88 3.02
CA THR A 57 6.41 -2.38 4.34
C THR A 57 5.67 -3.08 5.47
N ARG A 58 4.34 -3.25 5.35
CA ARG A 58 3.55 -4.03 6.32
C ARG A 58 4.08 -5.45 6.44
N GLN A 59 4.32 -6.13 5.32
CA GLN A 59 4.84 -7.50 5.32
C GLN A 59 6.23 -7.59 5.96
N ALA A 60 7.09 -6.59 5.75
CA ALA A 60 8.42 -6.56 6.37
C ALA A 60 8.36 -6.32 7.89
N LEU A 61 7.43 -5.49 8.37
CA LEU A 61 7.35 -5.08 9.78
C LEU A 61 6.46 -6.00 10.64
N VAL A 62 5.39 -6.57 10.07
CA VAL A 62 4.45 -7.43 10.77
C VAL A 62 4.87 -8.89 10.63
N GLN A 63 5.94 -9.24 11.35
CA GLN A 63 6.48 -10.59 11.45
C GLN A 63 6.55 -11.01 12.93
N PRO A 64 6.24 -12.27 13.30
CA PRO A 64 6.26 -12.71 14.69
C PRO A 64 7.55 -12.29 15.42
N PRO A 65 7.45 -11.73 16.64
CA PRO A 65 6.24 -11.62 17.47
C PRO A 65 5.33 -10.44 17.15
N ALA A 66 5.66 -9.59 16.18
CA ALA A 66 4.77 -8.49 15.77
C ALA A 66 3.50 -9.01 15.08
N GLN A 67 2.40 -8.31 15.33
CA GLN A 67 1.07 -8.66 14.85
C GLN A 67 0.27 -7.39 14.50
N MET A 68 -0.75 -7.56 13.65
CA MET A 68 -1.71 -6.48 13.37
C MET A 68 -2.46 -6.10 14.66
N ASN A 69 -2.92 -4.84 14.72
CA ASN A 69 -3.69 -4.28 15.84
C ASN A 69 -2.96 -4.37 17.20
N ALA A 70 -1.62 -4.28 17.18
CA ALA A 70 -0.77 -4.16 18.35
C ALA A 70 0.42 -3.24 18.04
N PHE A 71 0.99 -2.62 19.06
CA PHE A 71 2.20 -1.82 18.89
C PHE A 71 3.46 -2.70 18.76
N ILE A 72 4.43 -2.18 18.02
CA ILE A 72 5.82 -2.63 17.96
C ILE A 72 6.65 -1.49 18.53
N HIS A 73 7.23 -1.68 19.71
CA HIS A 73 8.04 -0.66 20.38
C HIS A 73 9.52 -0.85 20.05
N ALA A 74 10.17 0.18 19.50
CA ALA A 74 11.61 0.25 19.48
C ALA A 74 12.08 0.81 20.83
N ARG A 75 12.94 0.07 21.56
CA ARG A 75 13.56 0.52 22.83
C ARG A 75 14.96 1.09 22.61
N TYR A 76 15.16 1.67 21.45
CA TYR A 76 16.43 2.22 21.01
C TYR A 76 16.20 3.50 20.22
N LEU A 77 17.23 4.34 20.16
CA LEU A 77 17.26 5.45 19.21
C LEU A 77 17.66 4.94 17.82
N PRO A 78 17.04 5.46 16.75
CA PRO A 78 17.43 5.12 15.39
C PRO A 78 18.92 5.34 15.12
N ASP A 79 19.52 4.47 14.32
CA ASP A 79 20.91 4.55 13.89
C ASP A 79 21.05 4.27 12.39
N ALA A 80 22.30 4.25 11.89
CA ALA A 80 22.55 4.04 10.46
C ALA A 80 22.05 2.69 9.93
N ARG A 81 21.84 1.68 10.78
CA ARG A 81 21.41 0.33 10.38
C ARG A 81 19.92 0.26 10.08
N ASN A 82 19.12 1.15 10.68
CA ASN A 82 17.67 1.16 10.53
C ASN A 82 17.08 2.47 9.99
N ALA A 83 17.93 3.36 9.48
CA ALA A 83 17.55 4.63 8.89
C ALA A 83 16.64 4.54 7.66
N VAL A 84 16.39 3.34 7.14
CA VAL A 84 15.44 3.10 6.03
C VAL A 84 14.06 2.59 6.49
N ASN A 85 13.86 2.21 7.76
CA ASN A 85 12.54 1.82 8.29
C ASN A 85 11.58 3.03 8.43
N VAL A 86 12.15 4.20 8.71
CA VAL A 86 11.51 5.51 8.64
C VAL A 86 12.52 6.42 7.96
N ILE A 87 12.20 6.95 6.79
CA ILE A 87 13.13 7.78 6.03
C ILE A 87 13.53 9.01 6.86
N SER A 88 14.83 9.21 7.03
CA SER A 88 15.42 10.30 7.82
C SER A 88 14.94 10.33 9.28
N PRO A 89 15.26 9.29 10.09
CA PRO A 89 14.77 9.24 11.45
C PRO A 89 15.37 10.34 12.32
N SER A 90 14.55 10.88 13.22
CA SER A 90 15.01 11.86 14.23
C SER A 90 15.81 11.17 15.34
N ARG A 91 16.87 11.85 15.80
CA ARG A 91 17.62 11.46 17.02
C ARG A 91 16.95 11.93 18.31
N ASP A 92 15.93 12.77 18.19
CA ASP A 92 15.23 13.41 19.31
C ASP A 92 13.97 12.63 19.70
N THR A 93 13.67 11.52 19.01
CA THR A 93 12.48 10.71 19.28
C THR A 93 12.76 9.22 19.22
N VAL A 94 12.14 8.48 20.12
CA VAL A 94 11.99 7.02 20.04
C VAL A 94 10.69 6.66 19.30
N TYR A 95 10.68 5.52 18.61
CA TYR A 95 9.59 5.13 17.73
C TYR A 95 8.78 3.96 18.29
N SER A 96 7.48 3.98 18.05
CA SER A 96 6.65 2.78 18.04
C SER A 96 5.74 2.80 16.83
N THR A 97 5.32 1.64 16.38
CA THR A 97 4.49 1.53 15.19
C THR A 97 3.38 0.52 15.40
N ALA A 98 2.20 0.76 14.85
CA ALA A 98 1.14 -0.23 14.77
C ALA A 98 0.55 -0.26 13.36
N TRP A 99 0.42 -1.47 12.83
CA TRP A 99 -0.36 -1.70 11.62
C TRP A 99 -1.76 -2.12 12.02
N LEU A 100 -2.76 -1.39 11.54
CA LEU A 100 -4.15 -1.56 11.89
C LEU A 100 -4.89 -2.26 10.76
N ASP A 101 -5.64 -3.31 11.11
CA ASP A 101 -6.59 -3.98 10.22
C ASP A 101 -8.00 -3.68 10.73
N LEU A 102 -8.74 -2.90 9.95
CA LEU A 102 -10.04 -2.34 10.32
C LEU A 102 -11.21 -3.10 9.68
N ARG A 103 -10.96 -4.21 8.96
CA ARG A 103 -12.00 -5.00 8.28
C ARG A 103 -13.00 -5.61 9.24
N ASP A 104 -12.53 -6.06 10.40
CA ASP A 104 -13.38 -6.63 11.46
C ASP A 104 -14.02 -5.54 12.37
N GLY A 105 -13.81 -4.27 12.02
CA GLY A 105 -14.33 -3.11 12.73
C GLY A 105 -13.24 -2.20 13.32
N PRO A 106 -13.64 -1.10 13.96
CA PRO A 106 -12.70 -0.12 14.50
C PRO A 106 -11.85 -0.68 15.64
N VAL A 107 -10.69 -0.08 15.81
CA VAL A 107 -9.85 -0.28 16.99
C VAL A 107 -9.92 0.93 17.90
N ILE A 108 -9.75 0.72 19.20
CA ILE A 108 -9.52 1.78 20.18
C ILE A 108 -8.05 1.77 20.59
N ILE A 109 -7.44 2.96 20.60
CA ILE A 109 -6.08 3.22 21.04
C ILE A 109 -6.16 4.02 22.35
N GLU A 110 -5.48 3.52 23.38
CA GLU A 110 -5.25 4.26 24.61
C GLU A 110 -3.90 4.94 24.57
N GLN A 111 -3.86 6.18 25.02
CA GLN A 111 -2.63 6.94 25.21
C GLN A 111 -2.51 7.30 26.71
N PRO A 112 -1.34 7.03 27.34
CA PRO A 112 -1.13 7.31 28.75
C PRO A 112 -0.92 8.81 28.98
N ASP A 113 -0.84 9.21 30.24
CA ASP A 113 -0.38 10.58 30.55
C ASP A 113 1.09 10.71 30.14
N MET A 114 1.40 11.72 29.33
CA MET A 114 2.74 11.96 28.79
C MET A 114 3.55 12.95 29.63
N GLY A 115 2.94 13.53 30.68
CA GLY A 115 3.53 14.61 31.46
C GLY A 115 3.92 15.77 30.56
N ASP A 116 5.19 16.16 30.59
CA ASP A 116 5.71 17.26 29.77
C ASP A 116 6.34 16.79 28.45
N ARG A 117 6.39 15.48 28.18
CA ARG A 117 7.06 14.96 26.99
C ARG A 117 6.26 15.20 25.72
N PHE A 118 6.93 15.69 24.69
CA PHE A 118 6.32 15.81 23.36
C PHE A 118 6.07 14.44 22.74
N TRP A 119 4.93 14.29 22.09
CA TRP A 119 4.57 13.10 21.32
C TRP A 119 3.71 13.44 20.10
N LEU A 120 3.78 12.57 19.10
CA LEU A 120 2.86 12.56 17.96
C LEU A 120 2.70 11.13 17.45
N MET A 121 1.55 10.85 16.86
CA MET A 121 1.23 9.56 16.25
C MET A 121 0.40 9.76 14.98
N PRO A 122 1.01 10.22 13.87
CA PRO A 122 0.34 10.22 12.58
C PRO A 122 -0.18 8.83 12.24
N VAL A 123 -1.40 8.79 11.71
CA VAL A 123 -2.05 7.59 11.17
C VAL A 123 -2.20 7.77 9.67
N LEU A 124 -1.58 6.89 8.91
CA LEU A 124 -1.63 6.86 7.45
C LEU A 124 -2.63 5.82 6.98
N ASP A 125 -3.38 6.11 5.92
CA ASP A 125 -4.13 5.10 5.18
C ASP A 125 -3.19 4.24 4.29
N ALA A 126 -3.71 3.23 3.61
CA ALA A 126 -2.94 2.34 2.75
C ALA A 126 -2.32 3.04 1.53
N TRP A 127 -2.81 4.23 1.19
CA TRP A 127 -2.34 5.09 0.11
C TRP A 127 -1.38 6.19 0.59
N THR A 128 -0.91 6.10 1.83
CA THR A 128 0.04 7.03 2.49
C THR A 128 -0.54 8.40 2.85
N ASN A 129 -1.85 8.61 2.72
CA ASN A 129 -2.49 9.84 3.17
C ASN A 129 -2.56 9.88 4.70
N VAL A 130 -2.25 11.03 5.31
CA VAL A 130 -2.41 11.21 6.76
C VAL A 130 -3.88 11.45 7.08
N VAL A 131 -4.53 10.46 7.69
CA VAL A 131 -5.96 10.53 8.08
C VAL A 131 -6.16 11.02 9.51
N ALA A 132 -5.11 10.99 10.33
CA ALA A 132 -5.09 11.56 11.67
C ALA A 132 -3.67 11.94 12.10
N ASP A 133 -3.55 12.94 12.97
CA ASP A 133 -2.28 13.35 13.58
C ASP A 133 -2.45 13.71 15.08
N PRO A 134 -2.89 12.76 15.93
CA PRO A 134 -2.91 12.96 17.38
C PRO A 134 -1.50 13.20 17.92
N GLY A 135 -1.39 14.13 18.86
CA GLY A 135 -0.14 14.45 19.55
C GLY A 135 -0.28 15.60 20.52
N THR A 136 0.82 16.03 21.12
CA THR A 136 0.88 17.15 22.07
C THR A 136 0.20 18.42 21.55
N ARG A 137 0.31 18.68 20.24
CA ARG A 137 -0.26 19.89 19.61
C ARG A 137 -1.77 19.82 19.38
N THR A 138 -2.34 18.62 19.29
CA THR A 138 -3.74 18.41 18.90
C THR A 138 -4.61 17.94 20.07
N LEU A 139 -4.07 17.09 20.94
CA LEU A 139 -4.78 16.55 22.11
C LEU A 139 -4.20 17.05 23.44
N GLY A 140 -2.94 17.50 23.45
CA GLY A 140 -2.20 17.75 24.68
C GLY A 140 -1.52 16.48 25.19
N ASN A 141 -1.13 16.50 26.47
CA ASN A 141 -0.34 15.42 27.09
C ASN A 141 -1.11 14.62 28.15
N GLY A 142 -2.38 14.95 28.42
CA GLY A 142 -3.20 14.18 29.34
C GLY A 142 -3.51 12.78 28.78
N ARG A 143 -4.32 12.01 29.51
CA ARG A 143 -4.80 10.70 29.04
C ARG A 143 -5.90 10.84 28.01
N HIS A 144 -5.77 10.15 26.89
CA HIS A 144 -6.75 10.13 25.80
C HIS A 144 -7.07 8.72 25.34
N ARG A 145 -8.29 8.56 24.83
CA ARG A 145 -8.75 7.38 24.10
C ARG A 145 -9.16 7.83 22.72
N MET A 146 -8.76 7.06 21.70
CA MET A 146 -8.99 7.37 20.30
C MET A 146 -9.54 6.13 19.60
N VAL A 147 -10.52 6.29 18.72
CA VAL A 147 -10.98 5.22 17.83
C VAL A 147 -10.43 5.49 16.43
N VAL A 148 -9.88 4.47 15.80
CA VAL A 148 -9.58 4.49 14.36
C VAL A 148 -10.55 3.53 13.69
N ALA A 149 -11.38 4.05 12.80
CA ALA A 149 -12.42 3.31 12.10
C ALA A 149 -12.11 3.22 10.60
N GLY A 150 -12.40 2.06 10.01
CA GLY A 150 -12.30 1.86 8.56
C GLY A 150 -13.43 2.57 7.80
N PRO A 151 -13.35 2.61 6.46
CA PRO A 151 -14.25 3.37 5.60
C PRO A 151 -15.71 2.92 5.70
N ASP A 152 -15.96 1.62 5.94
CA ASP A 152 -17.31 1.05 5.95
C ASP A 152 -18.03 1.17 7.31
N TRP A 153 -17.34 1.63 8.36
CA TRP A 153 -17.92 1.71 9.69
C TRP A 153 -18.76 2.98 9.89
N ALA A 154 -20.08 2.81 10.02
CA ALA A 154 -21.03 3.91 10.18
C ALA A 154 -21.41 4.23 11.64
N GLY A 155 -20.71 3.68 12.63
CA GLY A 155 -21.01 3.91 14.05
C GLY A 155 -20.50 5.25 14.59
N GLU A 156 -20.74 5.44 15.89
CA GLU A 156 -20.26 6.57 16.68
C GLU A 156 -19.24 6.12 17.74
N ALA A 157 -18.25 6.95 18.03
CA ALA A 157 -17.32 6.68 19.12
C ALA A 157 -18.00 6.88 20.49
N PRO A 158 -17.58 6.15 21.54
CA PRO A 158 -18.08 6.39 22.90
C PRO A 158 -17.84 7.84 23.35
N ALA A 159 -18.67 8.33 24.27
CA ALA A 159 -18.52 9.68 24.81
C ALA A 159 -17.10 9.93 25.36
N GLY A 160 -16.50 11.06 24.99
CA GLY A 160 -15.15 11.45 25.40
C GLY A 160 -14.01 10.73 24.66
N VAL A 161 -14.31 9.98 23.60
CA VAL A 161 -13.32 9.28 22.76
C VAL A 161 -13.24 9.97 21.40
N THR A 162 -12.02 10.35 20.97
CA THR A 162 -11.81 11.00 19.67
C THR A 162 -11.95 9.98 18.54
N LEU A 163 -12.74 10.27 17.51
CA LEU A 163 -12.90 9.41 16.35
C LEU A 163 -12.05 9.88 15.17
N TYR A 164 -11.23 8.98 14.63
CA TYR A 164 -10.52 9.14 13.37
C TYR A 164 -11.04 8.14 12.34
N ARG A 165 -11.26 8.60 11.10
CA ARG A 165 -11.79 7.78 10.00
C ARG A 165 -10.71 7.59 8.95
N SER A 166 -10.32 6.34 8.76
CA SER A 166 -9.45 5.93 7.66
C SER A 166 -10.28 5.76 6.38
N THR A 167 -9.70 6.16 5.27
CA THR A 167 -10.21 5.95 3.90
C THR A 167 -10.02 4.50 3.43
N THR A 168 -9.16 3.74 4.11
CA THR A 168 -8.84 2.33 3.81
C THR A 168 -8.93 1.46 5.07
N ASN A 169 -9.02 0.14 4.90
CA ASN A 169 -9.09 -0.79 6.01
C ASN A 169 -7.71 -1.08 6.62
N LEU A 170 -6.65 -1.00 5.83
CA LEU A 170 -5.28 -0.98 6.33
C LEU A 170 -4.89 0.45 6.73
N ALA A 171 -4.38 0.63 7.95
CA ALA A 171 -3.80 1.89 8.40
C ALA A 171 -2.48 1.67 9.14
N TRP A 172 -1.63 2.69 9.15
CA TRP A 172 -0.32 2.65 9.80
C TRP A 172 -0.15 3.81 10.78
N ALA A 173 -0.12 3.50 12.07
CA ALA A 173 0.12 4.47 13.13
C ALA A 173 1.60 4.50 13.50
N ILE A 174 2.21 5.69 13.47
CA ILE A 174 3.65 5.87 13.72
C ILE A 174 3.83 6.79 14.93
N LEU A 175 3.97 6.21 16.12
CA LEU A 175 4.22 6.95 17.35
C LEU A 175 5.67 7.40 17.44
N ARG A 176 5.86 8.66 17.82
CA ARG A 176 7.14 9.25 18.17
C ARG A 176 7.00 9.91 19.55
N ILE A 177 7.90 9.58 20.46
CA ILE A 177 7.98 10.20 21.78
C ILE A 177 9.34 10.89 21.88
N GLN A 178 9.35 12.16 22.27
CA GLN A 178 10.58 12.92 22.49
C GLN A 178 11.45 12.25 23.56
N VAL A 179 12.75 12.20 23.28
CA VAL A 179 13.79 11.89 24.24
C VAL A 179 14.53 13.17 24.61
N ASP A 180 14.89 13.29 25.89
CA ASP A 180 15.80 14.33 26.36
C ASP A 180 17.20 13.66 26.51
N ASP A 181 17.71 13.57 27.73
CA ASP A 181 18.99 12.91 28.04
C ASP A 181 18.82 11.40 28.28
N GLY A 182 18.40 10.67 27.25
CA GLY A 182 18.32 9.20 27.27
C GLY A 182 16.92 8.61 27.18
N LEU A 183 16.80 7.31 27.48
CA LEU A 183 15.57 6.52 27.31
C LEU A 183 14.81 6.27 28.62
N ASP A 184 15.19 6.95 29.70
CA ASP A 184 14.60 6.73 31.02
C ASP A 184 13.09 7.07 31.04
N GLY A 185 12.29 6.12 31.51
CA GLY A 185 10.82 6.22 31.56
C GLY A 185 10.12 6.13 30.19
N ILE A 186 10.85 6.14 29.07
CA ILE A 186 10.26 5.97 27.73
C ILE A 186 9.56 4.62 27.61
N SER A 187 10.16 3.57 28.19
CA SER A 187 9.60 2.24 28.03
C SER A 187 8.21 2.11 28.66
N GLU A 188 8.04 2.70 29.85
CA GLU A 188 6.77 2.75 30.57
C GLU A 188 5.72 3.57 29.81
N LEU A 189 6.12 4.70 29.20
CA LEU A 189 5.22 5.48 28.35
C LEU A 189 4.75 4.68 27.13
N GLN A 190 5.68 4.03 26.43
CA GLN A 190 5.35 3.16 25.30
C GLN A 190 4.40 2.01 25.71
N ASP A 191 4.62 1.36 26.86
CA ASP A 191 3.74 0.28 27.39
C ASP A 191 2.34 0.78 27.80
N GLY A 192 2.22 2.07 28.06
CA GLY A 192 0.96 2.73 28.29
C GLY A 192 0.12 2.91 27.02
N PHE A 193 0.74 2.86 25.83
CA PHE A 193 0.01 2.86 24.56
C PHE A 193 -0.50 1.46 24.25
N ARG A 194 -1.82 1.30 24.13
CA ARG A 194 -2.45 -0.01 23.93
C ARG A 194 -3.52 0.04 22.86
N ILE A 195 -3.74 -1.08 22.20
CA ILE A 195 -4.74 -1.24 21.13
C ILE A 195 -5.64 -2.42 21.47
N ALA A 196 -6.95 -2.22 21.31
CA ALA A 196 -7.96 -3.28 21.42
C ALA A 196 -9.04 -3.08 20.34
N PRO A 197 -9.79 -4.12 19.95
CA PRO A 197 -11.00 -3.96 19.16
C PRO A 197 -12.03 -3.08 19.89
N LEU A 198 -12.72 -2.18 19.18
CA LEU A 198 -13.76 -1.34 19.80
C LEU A 198 -14.93 -2.19 20.35
N SER A 199 -15.21 -3.34 19.73
CA SER A 199 -16.24 -4.29 20.16
C SER A 199 -15.92 -4.95 21.51
N ASN A 200 -14.65 -5.02 21.90
CA ASN A 200 -14.20 -5.54 23.18
C ASN A 200 -12.98 -4.73 23.69
N PRO A 201 -13.19 -3.52 24.24
CA PRO A 201 -12.13 -2.55 24.56
C PRO A 201 -11.35 -2.89 25.85
N ARG A 202 -11.16 -4.18 26.11
CA ARG A 202 -10.35 -4.79 27.18
C ARG A 202 -9.48 -5.93 26.65
N ASP A 203 -9.72 -6.37 25.42
CA ASP A 203 -8.95 -7.41 24.74
C ASP A 203 -7.73 -6.79 24.06
N TYR A 204 -6.80 -6.33 24.91
CA TYR A 204 -5.55 -5.75 24.43
C TYR A 204 -4.63 -6.84 23.91
N ARG A 205 -4.02 -6.59 22.77
CA ARG A 205 -2.96 -7.44 22.24
C ARG A 205 -1.61 -6.99 22.81
N ASP A 206 -0.80 -7.97 23.20
CA ASP A 206 0.54 -7.70 23.68
C ASP A 206 1.39 -7.04 22.59
N PRO A 207 2.13 -5.97 22.93
CA PRO A 207 3.02 -5.33 21.98
C PRO A 207 4.27 -6.18 21.74
N ALA A 208 4.82 -6.08 20.53
CA ALA A 208 6.15 -6.60 20.24
C ALA A 208 7.21 -5.57 20.68
N VAL A 209 8.38 -6.06 21.09
CA VAL A 209 9.48 -5.21 21.53
C VAL A 209 10.73 -5.51 20.71
N VAL A 210 11.37 -4.45 20.22
CA VAL A 210 12.64 -4.50 19.51
C VAL A 210 13.69 -3.75 20.33
N GLU A 211 14.56 -4.51 20.99
CA GLU A 211 15.56 -3.99 21.93
C GLU A 211 16.77 -3.34 21.25
N ARG A 212 17.04 -3.69 19.99
CA ARG A 212 18.20 -3.19 19.25
C ARG A 212 17.86 -2.91 17.79
N PRO A 213 18.50 -1.91 17.16
CA PRO A 213 18.44 -1.70 15.73
C PRO A 213 18.76 -2.99 14.99
N ARG A 214 17.88 -3.37 14.07
CA ARG A 214 18.13 -4.43 13.09
C ARG A 214 18.46 -3.78 11.76
N GLU A 215 19.15 -4.52 10.90
CA GLU A 215 19.29 -4.12 9.51
C GLU A 215 17.90 -4.00 8.91
N ALA A 216 17.61 -2.81 8.41
CA ALA A 216 16.30 -2.52 7.87
C ALA A 216 16.15 -3.13 6.48
N THR A 217 14.96 -3.66 6.23
CA THR A 217 14.61 -4.17 4.91
C THR A 217 14.46 -2.99 3.96
N ASP A 218 15.24 -2.99 2.88
CA ASP A 218 15.10 -1.99 1.82
C ASP A 218 13.87 -2.32 0.96
N VAL A 219 12.70 -1.98 1.48
CA VAL A 219 11.40 -2.22 0.82
C VAL A 219 11.35 -1.51 -0.53
N ARG A 220 11.96 -0.32 -0.63
CA ARG A 220 12.03 0.39 -1.91
C ARG A 220 12.80 -0.43 -2.94
N ALA A 221 14.00 -0.92 -2.61
CA ALA A 221 14.76 -1.76 -3.53
C ALA A 221 14.01 -3.04 -3.92
N GLN A 222 13.21 -3.61 -3.01
CA GLN A 222 12.36 -4.77 -3.32
C GLN A 222 11.27 -4.44 -4.34
N VAL A 223 10.56 -3.32 -4.15
CA VAL A 223 9.50 -2.87 -5.08
C VAL A 223 10.10 -2.45 -6.43
N ASP A 224 11.23 -1.73 -6.42
CA ASP A 224 11.96 -1.29 -7.61
C ASP A 224 12.51 -2.47 -8.43
N ALA A 225 12.72 -3.64 -7.79
CA ALA A 225 13.21 -4.85 -8.45
C ALA A 225 12.10 -5.72 -9.08
N LEU A 226 10.82 -5.42 -8.82
CA LEU A 226 9.71 -6.16 -9.42
C LEU A 226 9.66 -5.91 -10.93
N THR A 227 9.43 -6.96 -11.70
CA THR A 227 9.01 -6.80 -13.10
C THR A 227 7.64 -6.13 -13.17
N GLY A 228 7.29 -5.52 -14.31
CA GLY A 228 5.97 -4.90 -14.46
C GLY A 228 4.81 -5.86 -14.23
N GLU A 229 4.94 -7.14 -14.61
CA GLU A 229 3.91 -8.14 -14.35
C GLU A 229 3.78 -8.48 -12.86
N GLU A 230 4.90 -8.64 -12.14
CA GLU A 230 4.89 -8.87 -10.69
C GLU A 230 4.32 -7.67 -9.94
N PHE A 231 4.73 -6.45 -10.31
CA PHE A 231 4.22 -5.22 -9.71
C PHE A 231 2.71 -5.07 -9.92
N PHE A 232 2.20 -5.23 -11.14
CA PHE A 232 0.76 -5.09 -11.41
C PHE A 232 -0.07 -6.23 -10.80
N THR A 233 0.51 -7.42 -10.61
CA THR A 233 -0.10 -8.49 -9.84
C THR A 233 -0.23 -8.08 -8.37
N ALA A 234 0.86 -7.61 -7.75
CA ALA A 234 0.85 -7.15 -6.36
C ALA A 234 -0.13 -5.98 -6.15
N LEU A 235 -0.19 -5.04 -7.11
CA LEU A 235 -1.12 -3.92 -7.08
C LEU A 235 -2.58 -4.38 -7.18
N ALA A 236 -2.90 -5.32 -8.08
CA ALA A 236 -4.26 -5.84 -8.22
C ALA A 236 -4.71 -6.60 -6.97
N ASP A 237 -3.82 -7.36 -6.32
CA ASP A 237 -4.11 -8.00 -5.05
C ASP A 237 -4.34 -6.98 -3.94
N ALA A 238 -3.52 -5.92 -3.86
CA ALA A 238 -3.70 -4.87 -2.86
C ALA A 238 -5.01 -4.07 -3.06
N LEU A 239 -5.37 -3.76 -4.31
CA LEU A 239 -6.60 -3.07 -4.68
C LEU A 239 -7.88 -3.86 -4.38
N ARG A 240 -7.78 -5.16 -4.13
CA ARG A 240 -8.92 -5.98 -3.68
C ARG A 240 -9.38 -5.53 -2.29
N ASP A 241 -8.43 -5.26 -1.40
CA ASP A 241 -8.69 -4.95 0.00
C ASP A 241 -8.72 -3.43 0.25
N GLU A 242 -7.94 -2.67 -0.53
CA GLU A 242 -7.73 -1.23 -0.31
C GLU A 242 -8.03 -0.41 -1.59
N PRO A 243 -9.32 -0.21 -1.96
CA PRO A 243 -9.68 0.59 -3.11
C PRO A 243 -9.27 2.07 -2.95
N LEU A 244 -9.26 2.82 -4.06
CA LEU A 244 -9.06 4.28 -4.03
C LEU A 244 -10.27 4.94 -3.37
N VAL A 245 -10.06 5.68 -2.28
CA VAL A 245 -11.13 6.40 -1.56
C VAL A 245 -10.67 7.82 -1.17
N PRO A 246 -11.40 8.90 -1.56
CA PRO A 246 -12.54 8.87 -2.47
C PRO A 246 -12.11 8.39 -3.86
N ASP A 247 -13.09 7.89 -4.62
CA ASP A 247 -12.88 7.42 -5.98
C ASP A 247 -12.24 8.54 -6.83
N ASP A 248 -11.11 8.25 -7.49
CA ASP A 248 -10.48 9.12 -8.49
C ASP A 248 -10.72 8.52 -9.88
N PRO A 249 -11.72 9.01 -10.64
CA PRO A 249 -12.06 8.45 -11.94
C PRO A 249 -10.91 8.50 -12.95
N ALA A 250 -10.02 9.49 -12.83
CA ALA A 250 -8.87 9.60 -13.72
C ALA A 250 -7.82 8.53 -13.38
N ALA A 251 -7.53 8.32 -12.09
CA ALA A 251 -6.65 7.23 -11.66
C ALA A 251 -7.24 5.86 -12.04
N VAL A 252 -8.54 5.64 -11.84
CA VAL A 252 -9.24 4.41 -12.21
C VAL A 252 -9.15 4.15 -13.71
N ASP A 253 -9.34 5.17 -14.56
CA ASP A 253 -9.19 5.03 -16.02
C ASP A 253 -7.74 4.72 -16.43
N MET A 254 -6.75 5.33 -15.78
CA MET A 254 -5.33 5.04 -16.04
C MET A 254 -4.96 3.60 -15.64
N LEU A 255 -5.42 3.12 -14.48
CA LEU A 255 -5.24 1.74 -14.05
C LEU A 255 -5.93 0.76 -15.03
N ALA A 256 -7.16 1.08 -15.45
CA ALA A 256 -7.91 0.27 -16.41
C ALA A 256 -7.20 0.17 -17.77
N LYS A 257 -6.55 1.24 -18.24
CA LYS A 257 -5.73 1.23 -19.46
C LYS A 257 -4.53 0.29 -19.36
N ALA A 258 -3.87 0.22 -18.20
CA ALA A 258 -2.85 -0.80 -17.93
C ALA A 258 -3.46 -2.21 -17.77
N GLY A 259 -4.77 -2.30 -17.53
CA GLY A 259 -5.53 -3.54 -17.43
C GLY A 259 -5.69 -4.02 -16.00
N ILE A 260 -5.60 -3.09 -15.04
CA ILE A 260 -5.85 -3.28 -13.62
C ILE A 260 -7.27 -2.81 -13.34
N VAL A 261 -8.06 -3.65 -12.67
CA VAL A 261 -9.43 -3.34 -12.25
C VAL A 261 -9.55 -3.79 -10.79
N ALA A 262 -9.99 -2.89 -9.91
CA ALA A 262 -10.13 -3.20 -8.49
C ALA A 262 -10.99 -4.45 -8.27
N GLY A 263 -10.56 -5.33 -7.37
CA GLY A 263 -11.21 -6.60 -7.07
C GLY A 263 -11.02 -7.72 -8.09
N GLN A 264 -10.34 -7.47 -9.23
CA GLN A 264 -10.04 -8.50 -10.23
C GLN A 264 -8.55 -8.89 -10.21
N PRO A 265 -8.20 -10.16 -10.42
CA PRO A 265 -6.81 -10.56 -10.58
C PRO A 265 -6.22 -9.93 -11.85
N TYR A 266 -4.94 -9.58 -11.78
CA TYR A 266 -4.20 -9.18 -12.97
C TYR A 266 -3.81 -10.42 -13.77
N ASP A 267 -4.13 -10.40 -15.07
CA ASP A 267 -3.78 -11.49 -16.00
C ASP A 267 -3.15 -10.87 -17.25
N ALA A 268 -1.84 -10.97 -17.36
CA ALA A 268 -1.10 -10.49 -18.51
C ALA A 268 -1.31 -11.37 -19.76
N SER A 269 -1.70 -12.64 -19.59
CA SER A 269 -1.83 -13.61 -20.70
C SER A 269 -2.93 -13.22 -21.69
N ARG A 270 -3.93 -12.46 -21.23
CA ARG A 270 -5.00 -11.88 -22.06
C ARG A 270 -4.53 -10.77 -23.01
N PHE A 271 -3.31 -10.25 -22.83
CA PHE A 271 -2.78 -9.17 -23.64
C PHE A 271 -2.00 -9.67 -24.86
N SER A 272 -2.06 -8.88 -25.94
CA SER A 272 -1.21 -9.10 -27.12
C SER A 272 0.28 -9.13 -26.74
N ALA A 273 1.09 -9.83 -27.54
CA ALA A 273 2.54 -9.90 -27.30
C ALA A 273 3.21 -8.51 -27.26
N ALA A 274 2.74 -7.56 -28.07
CA ALA A 274 3.24 -6.17 -28.05
C ALA A 274 2.93 -5.47 -26.72
N ARG A 275 1.69 -5.63 -26.21
CA ARG A 275 1.29 -5.03 -24.94
C ARG A 275 2.04 -5.64 -23.76
N ARG A 276 2.23 -6.97 -23.75
CA ARG A 276 3.06 -7.64 -22.71
C ARG A 276 4.49 -7.12 -22.70
N ARG A 277 5.12 -6.92 -23.87
CA ARG A 277 6.46 -6.32 -23.94
C ARG A 277 6.51 -4.90 -23.39
N GLY A 278 5.54 -4.06 -23.75
CA GLY A 278 5.49 -2.68 -23.25
C GLY A 278 5.25 -2.60 -21.74
N ILE A 279 4.50 -3.54 -21.16
CA ILE A 279 4.26 -3.64 -19.70
C ILE A 279 5.49 -4.13 -18.93
N ALA A 280 6.34 -4.94 -19.56
CA ALA A 280 7.51 -5.54 -18.92
C ALA A 280 8.76 -4.63 -18.98
N GLU A 281 8.73 -3.58 -19.79
CA GLU A 281 9.78 -2.55 -19.94
C GLU A 281 9.61 -1.45 -18.89
#